data_AF-B9SZB1-F1
#
_entry.id   AF-B9SZB1-F1
#
_cell.length_a   1.000
_cell.length_b   1.000
_cell.length_c   1.000
_cell.angle_alpha   90.00
_cell.angle_beta   90.00
_cell.angle_gamma   90.00
#
_symmetry.space_group_name_H-M   'P 1'
#
loop_
_entity.id
_entity.type
_entity.pdbx_description
1 polymer ?
#
loop_
_entity_poly.entity_id
_entity_poly.type
_entity_poly.pdbx_seq_one_letter_code
_entity_poly.pdbx_strand_id
1 'polypeptide(L)' 'MHAYLLTSIRDDNSARRFYQCYVRKYDDCNFFQWCDPELPPFHKACFVKFKVQKEKLEEQ' A
#
# COMPACT_ATOMS: atom_id res chain seq x y z
N MET A 1 -16.86 12.96 -5.61
CA MET A 1 -15.83 13.18 -4.57
C MET A 1 -14.50 13.35 -5.29
N HIS A 2 -13.80 14.47 -5.13
CA HIS A 2 -12.48 14.68 -5.75
C HIS A 2 -11.39 14.16 -4.81
N ALA A 3 -10.52 13.28 -5.32
CA ALA A 3 -9.42 12.68 -4.57
C ALA A 3 -8.12 12.77 -5.38
N TYR A 4 -6.99 12.90 -4.68
CA TYR A 4 -5.67 12.79 -5.27
C TYR A 4 -5.26 11.32 -5.37
N LEU A 5 -4.62 10.96 -6.48
CA LEU A 5 -3.93 9.68 -6.64
C LEU A 5 -2.46 9.87 -6.25
N LEU A 6 -2.02 9.15 -5.22
CA LEU A 6 -0.67 9.25 -4.66
C LEU A 6 0.02 7.89 -4.68
N THR A 7 1.36 7.90 -4.74
CA THR A 7 2.19 6.70 -4.61
C THR A 7 2.85 6.71 -3.25
N SER A 8 2.77 5.60 -2.51
CA SER A 8 3.42 5.47 -1.22
C SER A 8 4.93 5.31 -1.36
N ILE A 9 5.65 6.00 -0.48
CA ILE A 9 7.10 5.97 -0.34
C ILE A 9 7.54 5.24 0.94
N ARG A 10 6.58 4.68 1.70
CA ARG A 10 6.87 3.96 2.95
C ARG A 10 7.43 2.57 2.62
N ASP A 11 8.42 2.10 3.36
CA ASP A 11 9.09 0.82 3.08
C ASP A 11 8.14 -0.39 3.09
N ASP A 12 7.10 -0.36 3.94
CA ASP A 12 6.14 -1.45 4.12
C ASP A 12 5.14 -1.59 2.96
N ASN A 13 4.89 -0.52 2.23
CA ASN A 13 3.92 -0.47 1.12
C ASN A 13 4.42 0.41 -0.04
N SER A 14 5.75 0.43 -0.25
CA SER A 14 6.39 1.28 -1.24
C SER A 14 5.87 0.97 -2.65
N ALA A 15 5.80 2.01 -3.47
CA ALA A 15 5.25 1.96 -4.83
C ALA A 15 3.75 1.59 -4.94
N ARG A 16 3.03 1.29 -3.84
CA ARG A 16 1.56 1.12 -3.89
C ARG A 16 0.85 2.46 -4.05
N ARG A 17 -0.27 2.46 -4.75
CA ARG A 17 -1.06 3.68 -5.03
C ARG A 17 -2.31 3.75 -4.18
N PHE A 18 -2.64 4.94 -3.70
CA PHE A 18 -3.84 5.20 -2.90
C PHE A 18 -4.51 6.52 -3.28
N TYR A 19 -5.80 6.62 -2.96
CA TYR A 19 -6.59 7.83 -3.02
C TYR A 19 -6.61 8.54 -1.67
N GLN A 20 -6.42 9.86 -1.69
CA GLN A 20 -6.56 10.73 -0.53
C GLN A 20 -7.50 11.89 -0.85
N CYS A 21 -8.22 12.40 0.15
CA CYS A 21 -9.03 13.62 0.05
C CYS A 21 -8.26 14.76 -0.66
N TYR A 22 -8.87 15.41 -1.65
CA TYR A 22 -8.26 16.59 -2.30
C TYR A 22 -8.13 17.79 -1.35
N VAL A 23 -9.07 17.90 -0.41
CA VAL A 23 -9.16 19.02 0.53
C VAL A 23 -8.15 18.78 1.66
N ARG A 24 -7.11 19.60 1.73
CA ARG A 24 -6.08 19.61 2.82
C ARG A 24 -6.35 20.67 3.89
N LYS A 25 -7.60 21.13 4.04
CA LYS A 25 -7.94 22.18 5.01
C LYS A 25 -8.08 21.58 6.40
N TYR A 26 -8.00 22.45 7.42
CA TYR A 26 -7.99 22.16 8.86
C TYR A 26 -9.01 21.11 9.37
N ASP A 27 -10.05 20.82 8.60
CA ASP A 27 -10.98 19.71 8.80
C ASP A 27 -10.68 18.61 7.76
N ASP A 28 -9.56 17.90 7.96
CA ASP A 28 -9.10 16.85 7.06
C ASP A 28 -10.13 15.72 7.08
N CYS A 29 -10.76 15.46 5.92
CA CYS A 29 -11.85 14.49 5.80
C CYS A 29 -11.42 13.03 6.07
N ASN A 30 -10.13 12.80 6.39
CA ASN A 30 -9.49 11.52 6.68
C ASN A 30 -9.76 10.40 5.67
N PHE A 31 -10.19 10.75 4.46
CA PHE A 31 -10.46 9.80 3.40
C PHE A 31 -9.16 9.18 2.88
N PHE A 32 -9.11 7.84 2.93
CA PHE A 32 -8.01 7.02 2.45
C PHE A 32 -8.53 5.72 1.84
N GLN A 33 -8.04 5.36 0.65
CA GLN A 33 -8.38 4.07 0.02
C GLN A 33 -7.25 3.58 -0.90
N TRP A 34 -6.85 2.32 -0.79
CA TRP A 34 -5.92 1.69 -1.73
C TRP A 34 -6.54 1.55 -3.12
N CYS A 35 -5.73 1.74 -4.17
CA CYS A 35 -6.19 1.54 -5.55
C CYS A 35 -6.30 0.05 -5.91
N ASP A 36 -5.45 -0.78 -5.30
CA ASP A 36 -5.47 -2.23 -5.50
C ASP A 36 -6.38 -2.92 -4.46
N PRO A 37 -7.08 -3.99 -4.86
CA PRO A 37 -7.87 -4.79 -3.94
C PRO A 37 -6.95 -5.55 -2.97
N GLU A 38 -7.49 -5.88 -1.81
CA GLU A 38 -6.81 -6.74 -0.87
C GLU A 38 -6.56 -8.12 -1.51
N LEU A 39 -5.31 -8.60 -1.41
CA LEU A 39 -4.97 -9.94 -1.90
C LEU A 39 -5.84 -11.00 -1.19
N PRO A 40 -6.39 -12.00 -1.91
CA PRO A 40 -7.04 -13.14 -1.29
C PRO A 40 -6.10 -13.83 -0.27
N PRO A 41 -6.64 -14.49 0.77
CA PRO A 41 -5.83 -15.10 1.84
C PRO A 41 -4.69 -15.99 1.33
N PHE A 42 -4.96 -16.79 0.28
CA PHE A 42 -3.95 -17.64 -0.36
C PHE A 42 -2.81 -16.82 -1.00
N HIS A 43 -3.14 -15.77 -1.76
CA HIS A 43 -2.14 -14.91 -2.39
C HIS A 43 -1.32 -14.13 -1.36
N LYS A 44 -1.93 -13.70 -0.25
CA LYS A 44 -1.21 -13.08 0.87
C LYS A 44 -0.18 -14.04 1.47
N ALA A 45 -0.57 -15.27 1.75
CA ALA A 45 0.32 -16.28 2.32
C ALA A 45 1.51 -16.57 1.37
N CYS A 46 1.26 -16.69 0.07
CA CYS A 46 2.31 -16.83 -0.94
C CYS A 46 3.24 -15.62 -0.96
N PHE A 47 2.70 -14.40 -0.98
CA PHE A 47 3.49 -13.17 -0.97
C PHE A 47 4.41 -13.09 0.25
N VAL A 48 3.88 -13.37 1.45
CA VAL A 48 4.66 -13.40 2.70
C VAL A 48 5.78 -14.46 2.62
N LYS A 49 5.47 -15.67 2.13
CA LYS A 49 6.49 -16.73 1.96
C LYS A 49 7.60 -16.30 1.01
N PHE A 50 7.24 -15.70 -0.13
CA PHE A 50 8.23 -15.23 -1.11
C PHE A 50 9.08 -14.08 -0.56
N LYS A 51 8.48 -13.17 0.22
CA LYS A 51 9.21 -12.07 0.86
C LYS A 51 10.28 -12.61 1.82
N VAL A 52 9.90 -13.55 2.70
CA VAL A 52 10.85 -14.22 3.61
C VAL A 52 11.94 -14.96 2.85
N GLN A 53 11.60 -15.63 1.75
CA GLN A 53 12.60 -16.33 0.93
C GLN A 53 13.58 -15.36 0.27
N LYS A 54 13.10 -14.22 -0.23
CA LYS A 54 13.94 -13.17 -0.81
C LYS A 54 14.90 -12.60 0.24
N GLU A 55 14.40 -12.25 1.42
CA GLU A 55 15.23 -11.71 2.52
C GLU A 55 16.37 -12.68 2.87
N LYS A 56 16.06 -13.98 2.99
CA LYS A 56 17.08 -15.03 3.21
C LYS A 56 18.12 -15.16 2.10
N LEU A 57 17.75 -14.86 0.84
CA LEU A 57 18.68 -14.87 -0.29
C LEU A 57 19.57 -13.63 -0.31
N GLU A 58 19.06 -12.47 0.13
CA GLU A 58 19.83 -11.23 0.22
C GLU A 58 20.82 -11.22 1.39
N GLU A 59 20.60 -12.08 2.39
CA GLU A 59 21.49 -12.29 3.54
C GLU A 59 22.68 -13.25 3.26
N GLN A 60 22.75 -13.87 2.07
CA GLN A 60 23.83 -14.80 1.65
C GLN A 60 24.84 -14.12 0.72
#